data_AF-A0A3C0J1D1-F1
#
_entry.id   AF-A0A3C0J1D1-F1
#
_cell.length_a   1.000
_cell.length_b   1.000
_cell.length_c   1.000
_cell.angle_alpha   90.00
_cell.angle_beta   90.00
_cell.angle_gamma   90.00
#
_symmetry.space_group_name_H-M   'P 1'
#
loop_
_entity.id
_entity.type
_entity.pdbx_description
1 polymer ?
#
loop_
_entity_poly.entity_id
_entity_poly.type
_entity_poly.pdbx_seq_one_letter_code
_entity_poly.pdbx_strand_id
1 'polypeptide(L)'
;MLTTFDQVVACAKGHKSARVAVAAAQDREVLEAVKMAIDVGMGDFALVGDARRIADVASDVGLDVSRVDILDEPDAPNAARLAVSLV
;
A
#
# COMPACT_ATOMS: atom_id res chain seq x y z
N MET A 1 -16.67 21.58 -0.48
CA MET A 1 -16.49 20.68 -1.65
C MET A 1 -15.05 20.78 -2.08
N LEU A 2 -14.38 19.65 -2.27
CA LEU A 2 -13.01 19.59 -2.80
C LEU A 2 -13.10 19.79 -4.32
N THR A 3 -12.43 20.80 -4.86
CA THR A 3 -12.52 21.17 -6.30
C THR A 3 -11.30 20.80 -7.12
N THR A 4 -10.17 20.48 -6.48
CA THR A 4 -8.93 20.07 -7.15
C THR A 4 -8.33 18.83 -6.49
N PHE A 5 -7.56 18.07 -7.27
CA PHE A 5 -6.85 16.87 -6.79
C PHE A 5 -5.92 17.19 -5.61
N ASP A 6 -5.22 18.31 -5.66
CA ASP A 6 -4.33 18.75 -4.58
C ASP A 6 -5.05 18.93 -3.25
N GLN A 7 -6.30 19.42 -3.26
CA GLN A 7 -7.08 19.58 -2.03
C GLN A 7 -7.44 18.21 -1.42
N VAL A 8 -7.69 17.19 -2.25
CA VAL A 8 -7.97 15.82 -1.79
C VAL A 8 -6.72 15.24 -1.12
N VAL A 9 -5.56 15.38 -1.78
CA VAL A 9 -4.27 14.90 -1.25
C VAL A 9 -3.91 15.64 0.03
N ALA A 10 -4.12 16.96 0.10
CA ALA A 10 -3.85 17.75 1.30
C ALA A 10 -4.75 17.35 2.48
N CYS A 11 -6.03 17.05 2.22
CA CYS A 11 -6.94 16.55 3.25
C CYS A 11 -6.48 15.18 3.78
N ALA A 12 -6.15 14.26 2.87
CA ALA A 12 -5.69 12.93 3.24
C ALA A 12 -4.34 12.93 3.99
N LYS A 13 -3.41 13.84 3.65
CA LYS A 13 -2.18 14.08 4.42
C LYS A 13 -2.43 14.53 5.86
N GLY A 14 -3.58 15.16 6.14
CA GLY A 14 -3.98 15.55 7.49
C GLY A 14 -4.31 14.35 8.40
N HIS A 15 -4.65 13.21 7.81
CA HIS A 15 -5.04 11.98 8.52
C HIS A 15 -3.84 11.03 8.65
N LYS A 16 -2.91 11.36 9.56
CA LYS A 16 -1.67 10.60 9.82
C LYS A 16 -1.87 9.15 10.27
N SER A 17 -3.08 8.72 10.62
CA SER A 17 -3.37 7.39 11.19
C SER A 17 -4.17 6.48 10.25
N ALA A 18 -4.26 6.80 8.96
CA ALA A 18 -4.94 5.91 8.01
C ALA A 18 -4.05 4.68 7.75
N ARG A 19 -4.54 3.49 8.11
CA ARG A 19 -3.92 2.21 7.73
C ARG A 19 -4.61 1.70 6.47
N VAL A 20 -3.85 1.38 5.44
CA VAL A 20 -4.37 0.92 4.14
C VAL A 20 -3.89 -0.50 3.87
N ALA A 21 -4.82 -1.45 3.77
CA ALA A 21 -4.53 -2.82 3.36
C ALA A 21 -4.74 -2.98 1.84
N VAL A 22 -3.74 -3.52 1.15
CA VAL A 22 -3.75 -3.74 -0.30
C VAL A 22 -3.71 -5.24 -0.57
N ALA A 23 -4.77 -5.75 -1.18
CA ALA A 23 -4.86 -7.16 -1.58
C ALA A 23 -4.16 -7.38 -2.92
N ALA A 24 -3.43 -8.50 -3.03
CA ALA A 24 -2.64 -8.88 -4.20
C ALA A 24 -1.65 -7.79 -4.64
N ALA A 25 -0.86 -7.26 -3.70
CA ALA A 25 0.02 -6.10 -3.90
C ALA A 25 1.27 -6.34 -4.78
N GLN A 26 1.33 -7.45 -5.51
CA GLN A 26 2.48 -7.87 -6.33
C GLN A 26 2.61 -7.14 -7.68
N ASP A 27 1.71 -6.20 -7.98
CA ASP A 27 1.75 -5.38 -9.19
C ASP A 27 2.65 -4.16 -9.02
N ARG A 28 3.44 -3.85 -10.07
CA ARG A 28 4.38 -2.72 -10.07
C ARG A 28 3.70 -1.37 -9.85
N GLU A 29 2.59 -1.13 -10.54
CA GLU A 29 1.83 0.12 -10.44
C GLU A 29 1.29 0.34 -9.02
N VAL A 30 0.92 -0.76 -8.34
CA VAL A 30 0.42 -0.73 -6.96
C VAL A 30 1.54 -0.36 -5.99
N LEU A 31 2.72 -0.97 -6.13
CA LEU A 31 3.87 -0.66 -5.27
C LEU A 31 4.41 0.76 -5.51
N GLU A 32 4.38 1.26 -6.74
CA GLU A 32 4.70 2.66 -7.04
C GLU A 32 3.71 3.63 -6.38
N ALA A 33 2.41 3.31 -6.39
CA ALA A 33 1.40 4.11 -5.71
C ALA A 33 1.61 4.14 -4.18
N VAL A 34 1.91 2.99 -3.59
CA VAL A 34 2.24 2.87 -2.15
C VAL A 34 3.50 3.66 -1.81
N LYS A 35 4.54 3.57 -2.64
CA LYS A 35 5.78 4.35 -2.45
C LYS A 35 5.49 5.84 -2.46
N MET A 36 4.77 6.33 -3.48
CA MET A 36 4.39 7.74 -3.55
C MET A 36 3.63 8.16 -2.30
N ALA A 37 2.69 7.32 -1.84
CA ALA A 37 1.90 7.60 -0.65
C ALA A 37 2.75 7.68 0.64
N ILE A 38 3.74 6.80 0.80
CA ILE A 38 4.71 6.86 1.91
C ILE A 38 5.59 8.13 1.81
N ASP A 39 6.05 8.48 0.62
CA ASP A 39 6.88 9.66 0.37
C ASP A 39 6.14 10.96 0.72
N VAL A 40 4.82 11.02 0.47
CA VAL A 40 3.97 12.13 0.93
C VAL A 40 3.51 12.03 2.39
N GLY A 41 3.87 10.96 3.10
CA GLY A 41 3.55 10.76 4.52
C GLY A 41 2.10 10.34 4.78
N MET A 42 1.47 9.64 3.83
CA MET A 42 0.11 9.09 3.98
C MET A 42 0.14 7.77 4.76
N GLY A 43 0.23 7.83 6.09
CA GLY A 43 -0.09 6.70 6.98
C GLY A 43 0.72 5.41 6.76
N ASP A 44 0.13 4.30 7.21
CA ASP A 44 0.74 2.96 7.23
C ASP A 44 0.11 2.06 6.17
N PHE A 45 0.92 1.19 5.53
CA PHE A 45 0.44 0.29 4.49
C PHE A 45 0.68 -1.17 4.85
N ALA A 46 -0.34 -2.01 4.65
CA ALA A 46 -0.24 -3.46 4.72
C ALA A 46 -0.42 -4.05 3.33
N LEU A 47 0.62 -4.71 2.82
CA LEU A 47 0.66 -5.36 1.52
C LEU A 47 0.41 -6.86 1.71
N VAL A 48 -0.67 -7.37 1.13
CA VAL A 48 -1.01 -8.80 1.19
C VAL A 48 -0.86 -9.40 -0.19
N GLY A 49 -0.10 -10.48 -0.33
CA GLY A 49 0.10 -11.16 -1.62
C GLY A 49 1.32 -12.07 -1.63
N ASP A 50 1.83 -12.37 -2.81
CA ASP A 50 3.07 -13.15 -2.97
C ASP A 50 4.27 -12.34 -2.47
N ALA A 51 4.77 -12.69 -1.28
CA ALA A 51 5.83 -11.92 -0.64
C ALA A 51 7.14 -11.87 -1.45
N ARG A 52 7.42 -12.89 -2.27
CA ARG A 52 8.63 -12.91 -3.12
C ARG A 52 8.51 -11.89 -4.24
N ARG A 53 7.39 -11.91 -4.96
CA ARG A 53 7.13 -10.93 -6.03
C ARG A 53 7.05 -9.52 -5.48
N ILE A 54 6.40 -9.33 -4.33
CA ILE A 54 6.33 -8.02 -3.66
C ILE A 54 7.74 -7.53 -3.34
N ALA A 55 8.61 -8.36 -2.75
CA ALA A 55 9.98 -7.97 -2.40
C ALA A 55 10.84 -7.65 -3.63
N ASP A 56 10.72 -8.44 -4.70
CA ASP A 56 11.44 -8.20 -5.96
C ASP A 56 11.03 -6.86 -6.57
N VAL A 57 9.72 -6.65 -6.74
CA VAL A 57 9.20 -5.42 -7.35
C VAL A 57 9.42 -4.22 -6.44
N ALA A 58 9.30 -4.37 -5.11
CA ALA A 58 9.61 -3.32 -4.14
C ALA A 58 11.07 -2.88 -4.24
N SER A 59 12.00 -3.83 -4.42
CA SER A 59 13.41 -3.52 -4.63
C SER A 59 13.63 -2.77 -5.95
N ASP A 60 12.95 -3.19 -7.03
CA ASP A 60 13.03 -2.54 -8.34
C ASP A 60 12.48 -1.10 -8.31
N VAL A 61 11.36 -0.85 -7.62
CA VAL A 61 10.79 0.50 -7.49
C VAL A 61 11.47 1.33 -6.39
N GLY A 62 12.34 0.73 -5.58
CA GLY A 62 13.00 1.36 -4.44
C GLY A 62 12.03 1.73 -3.31
N LEU A 63 11.04 0.88 -3.05
CA LEU A 63 10.15 0.96 -1.89
C LEU A 63 10.87 0.36 -0.68
N ASP A 64 10.90 1.10 0.42
CA ASP A 64 11.44 0.60 1.69
C ASP A 64 10.44 -0.36 2.33
N VAL A 65 10.70 -1.67 2.18
CA VAL A 65 9.88 -2.75 2.76
C VAL A 65 9.80 -2.69 4.28
N SER A 66 10.69 -1.96 4.96
CA SER A 66 10.65 -1.78 6.43
C SER A 66 9.53 -0.84 6.89
N ARG A 67 8.96 -0.07 5.96
CA ARG A 67 7.88 0.91 6.23
C ARG A 67 6.48 0.36 5.96
N VAL A 68 6.40 -0.89 5.51
CA VAL A 68 5.15 -1.54 5.11
C VAL A 68 5.07 -2.93 5.73
N ASP A 69 3.87 -3.35 6.10
CA ASP A 69 3.64 -4.71 6.60
C ASP A 69 3.39 -5.64 5.42
N ILE A 70 4.28 -6.59 5.13
CA ILE A 70 4.08 -7.57 4.06
C ILE A 70 3.54 -8.87 4.67
N LEU A 71 2.36 -9.29 4.22
CA LEU A 71 1.77 -10.59 4.56
C LEU A 71 1.80 -11.51 3.33
N ASP A 72 2.46 -12.66 3.50
CA ASP A 72 2.58 -13.67 2.45
C ASP A 72 1.27 -14.47 2.34
N GLU A 73 0.53 -14.23 1.26
CA GLU A 73 -0.67 -14.98 0.89
C GLU A 73 -0.78 -14.99 -0.65
N PRO A 74 -0.21 -16.02 -1.32
CA PRO A 74 -0.15 -16.05 -2.78
C PRO A 74 -1.51 -16.31 -3.44
N ASP A 75 -2.51 -16.78 -2.69
CA ASP A 75 -3.85 -17.03 -3.20
C ASP A 75 -4.70 -15.74 -3.17
N ALA A 76 -4.96 -15.16 -4.35
CA ALA A 76 -5.68 -13.88 -4.49
C ALA A 76 -7.01 -13.78 -3.71
N PRO A 77 -7.92 -14.78 -3.73
CA PRO A 77 -9.12 -14.77 -2.91
C PRO A 77 -8.84 -14.79 -1.39
N ASN A 78 -7.79 -15.48 -0.92
CA ASN A 78 -7.41 -15.44 0.49
C ASN A 78 -6.72 -14.11 0.84
N ALA A 79 -5.89 -13.57 -0.05
CA ALA A 79 -5.25 -12.27 0.10
C ALA A 79 -6.30 -11.16 0.27
N ALA A 80 -7.38 -11.20 -0.53
CA ALA A 80 -8.50 -10.27 -0.37
C ALA A 80 -9.20 -10.42 0.98
N ARG A 81 -9.47 -11.65 1.43
CA ARG A 81 -10.08 -11.91 2.76
C ARG A 81 -9.19 -11.42 3.90
N LEU A 82 -7.89 -11.66 3.80
CA LEU A 82 -6.91 -11.27 4.80
C LEU A 82 -6.78 -9.74 4.84
N ALA A 83 -6.70 -9.09 3.68
CA ALA A 83 -6.67 -7.63 3.60
C ALA A 83 -7.92 -6.99 4.24
N VAL A 84 -9.12 -7.53 3.97
CA VAL A 84 -10.35 -7.06 4.61
C VAL A 84 -10.35 -7.30 6.13
N SER A 85 -9.73 -8.39 6.61
CA SER A 85 -9.66 -8.67 8.06
C SER A 85 -8.74 -7.71 8.84
N LEU A 86 -7.89 -6.94 8.15
CA LEU A 86 -6.91 -6.03 8.74
C LEU A 86 -7.43 -4.59 8.91
N VAL A 87 -8.60 -4.27 8.34
CA VAL A 87 -9.21 -2.93 8.30
C VAL A 87 -10.51 -2.92 9.10
#